data_AF-A0A839NWT2-F1
#
_entry.id   AF-A0A839NWT2-F1
#
_cell.length_a   1.000
_cell.length_b   1.000
_cell.length_c   1.000
_cell.angle_alpha   90.00
_cell.angle_beta   90.00
_cell.angle_gamma   90.00
#
_symmetry.space_group_name_H-M   'P 1'
#
loop_
_entity.id
_entity.type
_entity.pdbx_description
1 polymer ?
#
loop_
_entity_poly.entity_id
_entity_poly.type
_entity_poly.pdbx_seq_one_letter_code
_entity_poly.pdbx_strand_id
1 'polypeptide(L)'
;MLYRLDDEPAVRGQLLVHPLHLTDLPDELSIASPLGTALLGLNVGGRKPFRDDSAGTRQLVTVEGIGWRLVDEPVPGRGALAPRRV
;
A
#
# COMPACT_ATOMS: atom_id res chain seq x y z
N MET A 1 -4.80 -0.42 -0.69
CA MET A 1 -4.32 0.24 0.53
C MET A 1 -5.45 1.07 1.10
N LEU A 2 -5.77 0.92 2.39
CA LEU A 2 -6.78 1.74 3.08
C LEU A 2 -6.05 2.71 4.02
N TYR A 3 -6.28 4.00 3.86
CA TYR A 3 -5.58 5.03 4.62
C TYR A 3 -6.45 6.24 4.87
N ARG A 4 -6.04 7.06 5.83
CA ARG A 4 -6.67 8.33 6.19
C ARG A 4 -5.61 9.43 6.27
N LEU A 5 -5.96 10.63 5.81
CA LEU A 5 -5.15 11.83 5.96
C LEU A 5 -5.63 12.62 7.19
N ASP A 6 -4.75 13.38 7.82
CA ASP A 6 -5.07 14.21 8.99
C ASP A 6 -6.10 15.30 8.70
N ASP A 7 -6.09 15.85 7.49
CA ASP A 7 -7.05 16.87 7.05
C ASP A 7 -8.41 16.30 6.60
N GLU A 8 -8.53 14.97 6.46
CA GLU A 8 -9.72 14.31 5.93
C GLU A 8 -10.28 13.26 6.91
N PRO A 9 -11.55 13.35 7.35
CA PRO A 9 -12.13 12.34 8.23
C PRO A 9 -12.39 11.00 7.54
N ALA A 10 -12.39 10.98 6.20
CA ALA A 10 -12.75 9.81 5.40
C ALA A 10 -11.56 8.84 5.20
N VAL A 11 -11.86 7.55 5.23
CA VAL A 11 -10.91 6.50 4.82
C VAL A 11 -10.96 6.35 3.30
N ARG A 12 -9.80 6.40 2.66
CA ARG A 12 -9.63 6.24 1.21
C ARG A 12 -9.05 4.86 0.90
N GLY A 13 -9.48 4.28 -0.22
CA GLY A 13 -8.98 3.00 -0.71
C GLY A 13 -8.35 3.14 -2.08
N GLN A 14 -7.03 2.93 -2.20
CA GLN A 14 -6.32 2.98 -3.47
C GLN A 14 -5.31 1.83 -3.62
N LEU A 15 -5.14 1.33 -4.84
CA LEU A 15 -4.12 0.35 -5.21
C LEU A 15 -2.78 1.06 -5.42
N LEU A 16 -1.72 0.56 -4.77
CA LEU A 16 -0.36 1.04 -5.04
C LEU A 16 0.15 0.39 -6.32
N VAL A 17 0.45 1.21 -7.32
CA VAL A 17 0.83 0.76 -8.67
C VAL A 17 2.22 1.31 -9.03
N HIS A 18 3.00 0.52 -9.76
CA HIS A 18 4.28 1.00 -10.31
C HIS A 18 4.03 2.12 -11.34
N PRO A 19 4.85 3.18 -11.43
CA PRO A 19 4.55 4.33 -12.30
C PRO A 19 4.39 3.98 -13.78
N LEU A 20 5.10 2.94 -14.23
CA LEU A 20 5.00 2.43 -15.62
C LEU A 20 3.71 1.64 -15.91
N HIS A 21 2.93 1.30 -14.88
CA HIS A 21 1.68 0.54 -14.99
C HIS A 21 0.47 1.37 -14.55
N LEU A 22 0.64 2.66 -14.28
CA LEU A 22 -0.46 3.54 -13.89
C LEU A 22 -1.39 3.76 -15.09
N THR A 23 -2.69 3.57 -14.88
CA THR A 23 -3.74 3.66 -15.92
C THR A 23 -4.69 4.84 -15.72
N ASP A 24 -4.36 5.76 -14.81
CA ASP A 24 -5.16 6.93 -14.45
C ASP A 24 -6.57 6.61 -13.91
N LEU A 25 -6.78 5.39 -13.40
CA LEU A 25 -8.00 5.05 -12.67
C LEU A 25 -8.04 5.78 -11.32
N PRO A 26 -9.23 6.20 -10.85
CA PRO A 26 -9.37 6.99 -9.62
C PRO A 26 -8.93 6.25 -8.34
N ASP A 27 -8.90 4.92 -8.42
CA ASP A 27 -8.52 4.04 -7.32
C ASP A 27 -7.05 3.61 -7.39
N GLU A 28 -6.25 4.17 -8.29
CA GLU A 28 -4.82 3.89 -8.40
C GLU A 28 -3.97 5.01 -7.80
N LEU A 29 -2.86 4.60 -7.20
CA LEU A 29 -1.87 5.48 -6.63
C LEU A 29 -0.48 5.04 -7.04
N SER A 30 0.24 5.91 -7.73
CA SER A 30 1.65 5.66 -8.05
C SER A 30 2.46 5.48 -6.76
N ILE A 31 3.17 4.36 -6.67
CA ILE A 31 4.11 4.07 -5.58
C ILE A 31 5.23 5.10 -5.47
N ALA A 32 5.58 5.76 -6.59
CA ALA A 32 6.62 6.79 -6.63
C ALA A 32 6.11 8.19 -6.25
N SER A 33 4.80 8.36 -6.03
CA SER A 33 4.27 9.61 -5.48
C SER A 33 4.73 9.78 -4.01
N PRO A 34 4.76 11.02 -3.49
CA PRO A 34 5.06 11.26 -2.07
C PRO A 34 4.16 10.44 -1.12
N LEU A 35 2.86 10.36 -1.41
CA LEU A 35 1.91 9.56 -0.63
C LEU A 35 2.16 8.05 -0.78
N GLY A 36 2.38 7.55 -2.00
CA GLY A 36 2.69 6.15 -2.25
C GLY A 36 3.96 5.69 -1.51
N THR A 37 5.00 6.54 -1.52
CA THR A 37 6.26 6.31 -0.79
C THR A 37 6.07 6.38 0.72
N ALA A 38 5.11 7.17 1.20
CA ALA A 38 4.78 7.23 2.61
C ALA A 38 4.07 5.95 3.09
N LEU A 39 3.20 5.38 2.27
CA LEU A 39 2.45 4.17 2.58
C LEU A 39 3.31 2.91 2.54
N LEU A 40 4.42 2.92 1.80
CA LEU A 40 5.32 1.78 1.69
C LEU A 40 5.93 1.37 3.03
N GLY A 41 5.85 0.07 3.32
CA GLY A 41 6.44 -0.55 4.51
C GLY A 41 5.71 -0.23 5.82
N LEU A 42 4.60 0.53 5.78
CA LEU A 42 3.77 0.76 6.95
C LEU A 42 2.82 -0.42 7.19
N ASN A 43 2.74 -0.83 8.46
CA ASN A 43 1.72 -1.75 8.93
C ASN A 43 0.41 -1.01 9.21
N VAL A 44 -0.68 -1.76 9.41
CA VAL A 44 -1.95 -1.22 9.92
C VAL A 44 -1.72 -0.49 11.25
N GLY A 45 -2.26 0.72 11.37
CA GLY A 45 -2.02 1.66 12.47
C GLY A 45 -0.74 2.50 12.32
N GLY A 46 0.11 2.19 11.34
CA GLY A 46 1.33 2.93 11.03
C GLY A 46 1.02 4.34 10.53
N ARG A 47 1.87 5.30 10.92
CA ARG A 47 1.72 6.72 10.56
C ARG A 47 3.02 7.25 9.99
N LYS A 48 2.95 8.08 8.96
CA LYS A 48 4.14 8.72 8.38
C LYS A 48 3.80 10.07 7.77
N PRO A 49 4.59 11.12 8.06
CA PRO A 49 4.41 12.39 7.38
C PRO A 49 4.93 12.31 5.95
N PHE A 50 4.27 13.02 5.04
CA PHE A 50 4.73 13.23 3.67
C PHE A 50 4.44 14.67 3.25
N ARG A 51 5.03 15.08 2.13
CA ARG A 51 4.79 16.40 1.55
C ARG A 51 3.76 16.24 0.45
N ASP A 52 2.63 16.95 0.57
CA ASP A 52 1.70 17.05 -0.54
C ASP A 52 2.17 18.18 -1.46
N ASP A 53 2.59 17.83 -2.67
CA ASP A 53 3.05 18.80 -3.66
C ASP A 53 1.89 19.65 -4.20
N SER A 54 0.63 19.20 -4.07
CA SER A 54 -0.56 19.94 -4.50
C SER A 54 -0.92 21.06 -3.54
N ALA A 55 -0.94 20.76 -2.23
CA ALA A 55 -1.22 21.75 -1.18
C ALA A 55 0.04 22.51 -0.72
N GLY A 56 1.23 22.01 -1.02
CA GLY A 56 2.51 22.56 -0.54
C GLY A 56 2.75 22.36 0.97
N THR A 57 1.89 21.60 1.65
CA THR A 57 1.91 21.36 3.10
C THR A 57 2.42 19.97 3.45
N ARG A 58 2.77 19.77 4.72
CA ARG A 58 3.04 18.43 5.27
C ARG A 58 1.73 17.83 5.73
N GLN A 59 1.44 16.61 5.30
CA GLN A 59 0.28 15.83 5.73
C GLN A 59 0.73 14.55 6.43
N LEU A 60 -0.08 14.06 7.35
CA LEU A 60 0.16 12.82 8.08
C LEU A 60 -0.78 11.71 7.59
N VAL A 61 -0.23 10.71 6.91
CA VAL A 61 -1.01 9.53 6.53
C VAL A 61 -1.03 8.50 7.66
N THR A 62 -2.20 7.92 7.91
CA THR A 62 -2.41 6.79 8.81
C THR A 62 -2.94 5.61 8.01
N VAL A 63 -2.33 4.43 8.16
CA VAL A 63 -2.80 3.20 7.53
C VAL A 63 -3.92 2.61 8.37
N GLU A 64 -5.12 2.58 7.80
CA GLU A 64 -6.32 2.02 8.47
C GLU A 64 -6.51 0.54 8.10
N GLY A 65 -5.93 0.09 6.98
CA GLY A 65 -6.00 -1.31 6.57
C GLY A 65 -5.19 -1.60 5.30
N ILE A 66 -4.90 -2.89 5.08
CA ILE A 66 -4.24 -3.36 3.86
C ILE A 66 -5.26 -4.26 3.16
N GLY A 67 -5.86 -3.75 2.08
CA GLY A 67 -6.78 -4.53 1.25
C GLY A 67 -6.06 -5.72 0.60
N TRP A 68 -6.67 -6.90 0.63
CA TRP A 68 -6.22 -8.06 -0.13
C TRP A 68 -6.85 -8.07 -1.53
N ARG A 69 -6.04 -8.07 -2.59
CA ARG A 69 -6.05 -9.10 -3.66
C ARG A 69 -5.09 -8.74 -4.82
N LEU A 70 -3.89 -9.30 -4.73
CA LEU A 70 -3.27 -10.08 -5.81
C LEU A 70 -2.21 -10.98 -5.16
N VAL A 71 -2.71 -11.92 -4.34
CA VAL A 71 -2.13 -13.26 -4.42
C VAL A 71 -2.65 -13.81 -5.74
N ASP A 72 -1.90 -13.58 -6.83
CA ASP A 72 -1.85 -14.63 -7.85
C ASP A 72 -1.44 -15.90 -7.10
N GLU A 73 -2.10 -16.99 -7.44
CA GLU A 73 -2.13 -18.29 -6.79
C GLU A 73 -0.87 -18.66 -5.96
N PRO A 74 -1.01 -19.36 -4.81
CA PRO A 74 0.16 -19.89 -4.13
C PRO A 74 0.98 -20.72 -5.11
N VAL A 75 2.18 -20.25 -5.47
CA VAL A 75 3.10 -20.99 -6.35
C VAL A 75 3.30 -22.37 -5.74
N PRO A 76 2.83 -23.46 -6.37
CA PRO A 76 3.03 -24.80 -5.85
C PRO A 76 4.48 -25.18 -6.14
N GLY A 77 5.41 -24.84 -5.24
CA GLY A 77 6.81 -24.95 -5.63
C GLY A 77 7.86 -24.58 -4.62
N ARG A 78 7.70 -24.90 -3.33
CA ARG A 78 8.85 -25.29 -2.52
C ARG A 78 8.47 -26.51 -1.71
N GLY A 79 9.02 -27.65 -2.14
CA GLY A 79 8.72 -28.96 -1.61
C GLY A 79 8.69 -28.98 -0.09
N ALA A 80 7.61 -29.56 0.45
CA ALA A 80 7.64 -30.08 1.80
C ALA A 80 8.83 -31.03 1.88
N LEU A 81 9.82 -30.69 2.68
CA LEU A 81 10.82 -31.64 3.15
C LEU A 81 10.05 -32.75 3.87
N ALA A 82 9.91 -33.90 3.19
CA ALA A 82 9.34 -35.07 3.80
C ALA A 82 10.19 -35.44 5.03
N PRO A 83 9.58 -35.74 6.20
CA PRO A 83 10.34 -36.25 7.33
C PRO A 83 10.91 -37.62 6.93
N ARG A 84 12.24 -37.74 6.99
CA ARG A 84 12.93 -39.03 6.90
C ARG A 84 12.40 -39.91 8.05
N ARG A 85 11.69 -40.98 7.73
CA ARG A 85 11.42 -42.06 8.68
C ARG A 85 12.73 -42.79 8.93
N VAL A 86 13.08 -42.89 10.22
CA VAL A 86 14.12 -43.80 10.77
C VAL A 86 13.68 -45.24 10.65
#